data_AF-A0A1Q7F8C9-F1
#
_entry.id   AF-A0A1Q7F8C9-F1
#
_cell.length_a   1.000
_cell.length_b   1.000
_cell.length_c   1.000
_cell.angle_alpha   90.00
_cell.angle_beta   90.00
_cell.angle_gamma   90.00
#
_symmetry.space_group_name_H-M   'P 1'
#
loop_
_entity.id
_entity.type
_entity.pdbx_description
1 polymer ?
#
loop_
_entity_poly.entity_id
_entity_poly.type
_entity_poly.pdbx_seq_one_letter_code
_entity_poly.pdbx_strand_id
1 'polypeptide(L)'
;MYHLESVTQIGDGRYRWIAAGPFGSPLRWDAEIVDERQNELIAWRSLPDSEIEVDGYVKFRPAPAGRGTLVIARVLYRPPGGAAARAVAKMLGKDPKFMMRQDLRRFKALIETGEIPTIDGQTHGPRSFATAAMRLADPDRPIRGDAEMREILNAKRRIA
;
A
#
# COMPACT_ATOMS: atom_id res chain seq x y z
N MET A 1 6.87 -2.09 -4.00
CA MET A 1 5.45 -2.25 -4.40
C MET A 1 4.81 -3.20 -3.42
N TYR A 2 3.81 -2.78 -2.66
CA TYR A 2 3.29 -3.58 -1.53
C TYR A 2 2.02 -4.36 -1.87
N HIS A 3 1.50 -4.20 -3.08
CA HIS A 3 0.16 -4.68 -3.45
C HIS A 3 0.18 -5.57 -4.70
N LEU A 4 1.15 -5.35 -5.59
CA LEU A 4 1.47 -6.23 -6.70
C LEU A 4 2.69 -7.07 -6.33
N GLU A 5 2.56 -8.38 -6.47
CA GLU A 5 3.63 -9.35 -6.30
C GLU A 5 4.48 -9.45 -7.56
N SER A 6 3.85 -9.52 -8.74
CA SER A 6 4.56 -9.58 -10.01
C SER A 6 3.73 -9.06 -11.18
N VAL A 7 4.42 -8.49 -12.17
CA VAL A 7 3.88 -8.19 -13.49
C VAL A 7 4.83 -8.79 -14.53
N THR A 8 4.34 -9.71 -15.36
CA THR A 8 5.15 -10.46 -16.31
C THR A 8 4.54 -10.35 -17.69
N GLN A 9 5.34 -10.00 -18.70
CA GLN A 9 4.88 -10.00 -20.09
C GLN A 9 4.67 -11.44 -20.57
N ILE A 10 3.52 -11.72 -21.18
CA ILE A 10 3.14 -13.06 -21.67
C ILE A 10 3.00 -13.12 -23.20
N GLY A 11 3.37 -12.05 -23.91
CA GLY A 11 3.33 -11.94 -25.38
C GLY A 11 2.22 -11.01 -25.88
N ASP A 12 2.34 -10.52 -27.13
CA ASP A 12 1.29 -9.75 -27.82
C ASP A 12 0.72 -8.54 -27.06
N GLY A 13 1.57 -7.81 -26.33
CA GLY A 13 1.11 -6.66 -25.51
C GLY A 13 0.28 -7.05 -24.28
N ARG A 14 0.30 -8.34 -23.92
CA ARG A 14 -0.39 -8.89 -22.75
C ARG A 14 0.57 -9.13 -21.60
N TYR A 15 0.02 -9.00 -20.40
CA TYR A 15 0.73 -9.06 -19.15
C TYR A 15 -0.07 -9.88 -18.15
N ARG A 16 0.62 -10.75 -17.42
CA ARG A 16 0.10 -11.42 -16.24
C ARG A 16 0.43 -10.63 -15.00
N TRP A 17 -0.60 -10.33 -14.22
CA TRP A 17 -0.49 -9.58 -12.98
C TRP A 17 -0.86 -10.49 -11.82
N ILE A 18 -0.07 -10.39 -10.75
CA ILE A 18 -0.29 -11.11 -9.50
C ILE A 18 -0.28 -10.07 -8.38
N ALA A 19 -1.35 -10.03 -7.59
CA ALA A 19 -1.48 -9.17 -6.42
C ALA A 19 -1.66 -10.01 -5.15
N ALA A 20 -1.21 -9.46 -4.03
CA ALA A 20 -1.47 -10.05 -2.72
C ALA A 20 -2.98 -10.01 -2.46
N GLY A 21 -3.61 -11.19 -2.38
CA GLY A 21 -5.04 -11.32 -2.15
C GLY A 21 -5.40 -11.66 -0.70
N PRO A 22 -6.70 -11.84 -0.40
CA PRO A 22 -7.18 -12.11 0.95
C PRO A 22 -6.66 -13.45 1.48
N PHE A 23 -6.40 -13.53 2.79
CA PHE A 23 -5.93 -14.74 3.47
C PHE A 23 -4.64 -15.35 2.89
N GLY A 24 -3.80 -14.52 2.25
CA GLY A 24 -2.54 -14.98 1.63
C GLY A 24 -2.72 -15.74 0.32
N SER A 25 -3.95 -15.79 -0.23
CA SER A 25 -4.18 -16.33 -1.57
C SER A 25 -3.95 -15.22 -2.59
N PRO A 26 -3.01 -15.34 -3.54
CA PRO A 26 -2.77 -14.30 -4.54
C PRO A 26 -3.92 -14.21 -5.53
N LEU A 27 -4.25 -12.97 -5.94
CA LEU A 27 -5.19 -12.68 -7.01
C LEU A 27 -4.45 -12.57 -8.34
N ARG A 28 -4.96 -13.23 -9.38
CA ARG A 28 -4.32 -13.24 -10.70
C ARG A 28 -5.25 -12.73 -11.78
N TRP A 29 -4.72 -11.92 -12.69
CA TRP A 29 -5.43 -11.52 -13.89
C TRP A 29 -4.45 -11.31 -15.03
N ASP A 30 -4.93 -11.54 -16.24
CA ASP A 30 -4.20 -11.20 -17.45
C ASP A 30 -4.80 -9.89 -18.00
N ALA A 31 -3.96 -8.99 -18.47
CA ALA A 31 -4.37 -7.68 -18.99
C ALA A 31 -3.64 -7.36 -20.29
N GLU A 32 -4.29 -6.61 -21.16
CA GLU A 32 -3.72 -6.11 -22.41
C GLU A 32 -3.62 -4.58 -22.39
N ILE A 33 -2.59 -4.05 -23.05
CA ILE A 33 -2.49 -2.61 -23.32
C ILE A 33 -3.44 -2.29 -24.47
N VAL A 34 -4.42 -1.42 -24.21
CA VAL A 34 -5.45 -1.03 -25.19
C VAL A 34 -5.15 0.28 -25.89
N ASP A 35 -4.30 1.13 -25.29
CA ASP A 35 -3.82 2.37 -25.89
C ASP A 35 -2.46 2.74 -25.26
N GLU A 36 -1.48 3.03 -26.11
CA GLU A 36 -0.16 3.48 -25.70
C GLU A 36 0.27 4.64 -26.60
N ARG A 37 0.44 5.81 -25.98
CA ARG A 37 0.90 7.02 -26.65
C ARG A 37 2.11 7.51 -25.89
N GLN A 38 3.24 7.53 -26.59
CA GLN A 38 4.52 7.89 -26.03
C GLN A 38 4.43 9.22 -25.25
N ASN A 39 4.93 9.23 -24.02
CA ASN A 39 4.94 10.39 -23.12
C ASN A 39 3.56 10.98 -22.77
N GLU A 40 2.46 10.31 -23.07
CA GLU A 40 1.11 10.85 -22.86
C GLU A 40 0.17 9.91 -22.10
N LEU A 41 0.12 8.64 -22.50
CA LEU A 41 -0.91 7.71 -22.04
C LEU A 41 -0.43 6.26 -22.13
N ILE A 42 -0.71 5.51 -21.08
CA ILE A 42 -0.74 4.05 -21.09
C ILE A 42 -2.09 3.64 -20.52
N ALA A 43 -2.89 2.90 -21.27
CA ALA A 43 -4.17 2.38 -20.85
C ALA A 43 -4.22 0.86 -21.03
N TRP A 44 -4.82 0.18 -20.05
CA TRP A 44 -4.93 -1.27 -20.05
C TRP A 44 -6.33 -1.72 -19.64
N ARG A 45 -6.64 -2.96 -20.00
CA ARG A 45 -7.87 -3.65 -19.63
C ARG A 45 -7.57 -5.10 -19.27
N SER A 46 -8.24 -5.60 -18.25
CA SER A 46 -8.24 -7.02 -17.91
C SER A 46 -8.95 -7.88 -18.98
N LEU A 47 -8.48 -9.11 -19.18
CA LEU A 47 -9.12 -10.06 -20.11
C LEU A 47 -10.37 -10.71 -19.47
N PRO A 48 -11.38 -11.13 -20.26
CA PRO A 48 -12.66 -11.65 -19.75
C PRO A 48 -12.56 -12.83 -18.79
N ASP A 49 -11.54 -13.68 -18.93
CA ASP A 49 -11.37 -14.89 -18.11
C ASP A 49 -10.55 -14.65 -16.82
N SER A 50 -10.33 -13.38 -16.45
CA SER A 50 -9.56 -13.00 -15.27
C SER A 50 -10.33 -13.22 -13.96
N GLU A 51 -9.64 -13.55 -12.86
CA GLU A 51 -10.27 -13.71 -11.53
C GLU A 51 -10.89 -12.39 -11.02
N ILE A 52 -10.40 -11.26 -11.52
CA ILE A 52 -10.88 -9.91 -11.24
C ILE A 52 -10.80 -9.05 -12.50
N GLU A 53 -11.77 -8.16 -12.67
CA GLU A 53 -11.68 -7.14 -13.70
C GLU A 53 -10.98 -5.89 -13.16
N VAL A 54 -9.82 -5.58 -13.72
CA VAL A 54 -9.00 -4.42 -13.37
C VAL A 54 -8.60 -3.67 -14.63
N ASP A 55 -9.22 -2.51 -14.81
CA ASP A 55 -8.97 -1.64 -15.94
C ASP A 55 -8.34 -0.34 -15.45
N GLY A 56 -7.56 0.33 -16.29
CA GLY A 56 -6.96 1.58 -15.85
C GLY A 56 -6.20 2.33 -16.92
N TYR A 57 -5.71 3.50 -16.51
CA TYR A 57 -4.78 4.26 -17.30
C TYR A 57 -3.84 5.09 -16.42
N VAL A 58 -2.70 5.43 -16.98
CA VAL A 58 -1.81 6.49 -16.50
C VAL A 58 -1.67 7.54 -17.60
N LYS A 59 -1.95 8.80 -17.24
CA LYS A 59 -1.77 9.95 -18.12
C LYS A 59 -0.63 10.82 -17.63
N PHE A 60 0.13 11.34 -18.57
CA PHE A 60 1.23 12.27 -18.35
C PHE A 60 0.86 13.60 -18.99
N ARG A 61 0.97 14.69 -18.24
CA ARG A 61 0.71 16.04 -18.74
C ARG A 61 1.74 17.02 -18.20
N PRO A 62 2.06 18.11 -18.90
CA PRO A 62 2.84 19.20 -18.32
C PRO A 62 2.16 19.71 -17.03
N ALA A 63 2.95 19.82 -15.95
CA ALA A 63 2.48 20.44 -14.72
C ALA A 63 2.34 21.96 -14.91
N PRO A 64 1.38 22.61 -14.21
CA PRO A 64 1.24 24.07 -14.25
C PRO A 64 2.56 24.78 -13.91
N ALA A 65 2.75 25.97 -14.50
CA ALA A 65 3.94 26.79 -14.31
C ALA A 65 5.28 26.10 -14.64
N GLY A 66 5.27 25.08 -15.50
CA GLY A 66 6.49 24.40 -15.96
C GLY A 66 7.21 23.58 -14.89
N ARG A 67 6.50 23.16 -13.83
CA ARG A 67 7.07 22.47 -12.65
C ARG A 67 7.26 20.96 -12.84
N GLY A 68 7.47 20.50 -14.07
CA GLY A 68 7.64 19.08 -14.41
C GLY A 68 6.38 18.43 -14.99
N THR A 69 6.12 17.17 -14.63
CA THR A 69 5.04 16.34 -15.20
C THR A 69 4.00 15.99 -14.14
N LEU A 70 2.73 16.27 -14.43
CA LEU A 70 1.58 15.79 -13.68
C LEU A 70 1.23 14.36 -14.15
N VAL A 71 1.38 13.41 -13.23
CA VAL A 71 1.01 12.00 -13.45
C VAL A 71 -0.37 11.74 -12.85
N ILE A 72 -1.30 11.28 -13.69
CA ILE A 72 -2.68 10.98 -13.30
C ILE A 72 -2.93 9.50 -13.53
N ALA A 73 -3.04 8.72 -12.46
CA ALA A 73 -3.42 7.32 -12.52
C ALA A 73 -4.91 7.15 -12.16
N ARG A 74 -5.63 6.35 -12.93
CA ARG A 74 -6.99 5.90 -12.60
C ARG A 74 -7.05 4.39 -12.77
N VAL A 75 -7.57 3.72 -11.74
CA VAL A 75 -7.80 2.28 -11.78
C VAL A 75 -9.24 2.02 -11.38
N LEU A 76 -9.90 1.17 -12.14
CA LEU A 76 -11.26 0.71 -11.94
C LEU A 76 -11.20 -0.79 -11.62
N TYR A 77 -11.73 -1.16 -10.47
CA TYR A 77 -11.84 -2.55 -10.03
C TYR A 77 -13.32 -2.94 -10.08
N ARG A 78 -13.66 -4.03 -10.76
CA ARG A 78 -14.98 -4.67 -10.63
C ARG A 78 -14.78 -6.02 -9.94
N PRO A 79 -15.14 -6.14 -8.66
CA PRO A 79 -15.01 -7.41 -7.94
C PRO A 79 -15.94 -8.46 -8.57
N PRO A 80 -15.53 -9.73 -8.63
CA PRO A 80 -16.40 -10.82 -9.07
C PRO A 80 -17.60 -10.96 -8.13
N GLY A 81 -18.76 -11.40 -8.63
CA GLY A 81 -19.95 -11.62 -7.82
C GLY A 81 -19.81 -12.72 -6.75
N GLY A 82 -20.75 -12.76 -5.79
CA GLY A 82 -20.87 -13.87 -4.83
C GLY A 82 -19.91 -13.82 -3.64
N ALA A 83 -19.48 -14.99 -3.14
CA ALA A 83 -18.64 -15.09 -1.94
C ALA A 83 -17.24 -14.48 -2.12
N ALA A 84 -16.69 -14.54 -3.35
CA ALA A 84 -15.43 -13.89 -3.72
C ALA A 84 -15.53 -12.35 -3.60
N ALA A 85 -16.68 -11.76 -3.95
CA ALA A 85 -16.95 -10.32 -3.81
C ALA A 85 -16.71 -9.82 -2.38
N ARG A 86 -17.20 -10.58 -1.39
CA ARG A 86 -17.10 -10.22 0.03
C ARG A 86 -15.67 -10.31 0.56
N ALA A 87 -14.89 -11.30 0.10
CA ALA A 87 -13.49 -11.45 0.47
C ALA A 87 -12.63 -10.32 -0.13
N VAL A 88 -12.84 -10.01 -1.42
CA VAL A 88 -12.18 -8.89 -2.10
C VAL A 88 -12.58 -7.57 -1.45
N ALA A 89 -13.86 -7.34 -1.15
CA ALA A 89 -14.32 -6.14 -0.45
C ALA A 89 -13.73 -5.99 0.96
N LYS A 90 -13.51 -7.08 1.71
CA LYS A 90 -12.88 -7.04 3.04
C LYS A 90 -11.39 -6.70 2.95
N MET A 91 -10.70 -7.15 1.90
CA MET A 91 -9.31 -6.79 1.63
C MET A 91 -9.17 -5.33 1.14
N LEU A 92 -10.00 -4.95 0.15
CA LEU A 92 -10.17 -3.59 -0.34
C LEU A 92 -10.84 -2.66 0.68
N GLY A 93 -11.26 -3.17 1.84
CA GLY A 93 -11.76 -2.38 2.97
C GLY A 93 -10.69 -1.46 3.55
N LYS A 94 -9.40 -1.69 3.24
CA LYS A 94 -8.38 -0.65 3.30
C LYS A 94 -8.63 0.33 2.15
N ASP A 95 -8.99 1.58 2.45
CA ASP A 95 -9.31 2.64 1.46
C ASP A 95 -8.42 2.53 0.20
N PRO A 96 -8.93 2.01 -0.93
CA PRO A 96 -8.13 1.82 -2.13
C PRO A 96 -7.57 3.15 -2.67
N LYS A 97 -8.27 4.25 -2.39
CA LYS A 97 -7.78 5.60 -2.70
C LYS A 97 -6.56 5.94 -1.85
N PHE A 98 -6.52 5.53 -0.58
CA PHE A 98 -5.36 5.72 0.28
C PHE A 98 -4.15 4.97 -0.25
N MET A 99 -4.31 3.70 -0.62
CA MET A 99 -3.23 2.89 -1.20
C MET A 99 -2.68 3.52 -2.49
N MET A 100 -3.57 3.89 -3.42
CA MET A 100 -3.17 4.56 -4.66
C MET A 100 -2.46 5.90 -4.41
N ARG A 101 -2.93 6.70 -3.44
CA ARG A 101 -2.24 7.95 -3.04
C ARG A 101 -0.84 7.67 -2.50
N GLN A 102 -0.67 6.62 -1.71
CA GLN A 102 0.62 6.25 -1.14
C GLN A 102 1.59 5.76 -2.22
N ASP A 103 1.12 4.96 -3.17
CA ASP A 103 1.92 4.49 -4.30
C ASP A 103 2.37 5.65 -5.20
N LEU A 104 1.48 6.59 -5.53
CA LEU A 104 1.85 7.80 -6.28
C LEU A 104 2.87 8.68 -5.55
N ARG A 105 2.77 8.80 -4.21
CA ARG A 105 3.77 9.54 -3.41
C ARG A 105 5.13 8.87 -3.45
N ARG A 106 5.17 7.54 -3.31
CA ARG A 106 6.42 6.77 -3.38
C ARG A 106 7.03 6.83 -4.77
N PHE A 107 6.21 6.72 -5.81
CA PHE A 107 6.65 6.89 -7.19
C PHE A 107 7.26 8.27 -7.43
N LYS A 108 6.59 9.34 -6.98
CA LYS A 108 7.12 10.71 -7.05
C LYS A 108 8.49 10.82 -6.36
N ALA A 109 8.60 10.32 -5.13
CA ALA A 109 9.87 10.37 -4.40
C ALA A 109 10.98 9.60 -5.14
N LEU A 110 10.69 8.37 -5.59
CA LEU A 110 11.66 7.55 -6.32
C LEU A 110 12.17 8.24 -7.59
N ILE A 111 11.27 8.84 -8.39
CA ILE A 111 11.66 9.49 -9.64
C ILE A 111 12.39 10.82 -9.40
N GLU A 112 12.04 11.56 -8.34
CA GLU A 112 12.64 12.87 -8.07
C GLU A 112 13.95 12.80 -7.28
N THR A 113 14.10 11.82 -6.39
CA THR A 113 15.26 11.73 -5.49
C THR A 113 16.05 10.43 -5.64
N GLY A 114 15.58 9.47 -6.44
CA GLY A 114 16.20 8.14 -6.56
C GLY A 114 15.91 7.20 -5.40
N GLU A 115 15.16 7.62 -4.38
CA GLU A 115 14.95 6.87 -3.14
C GLU A 115 13.47 6.89 -2.72
N ILE A 116 13.03 5.84 -2.02
CA ILE A 116 11.70 5.80 -1.39
C ILE A 116 11.89 6.06 0.11
N PRO A 117 11.38 7.17 0.67
CA PRO A 117 11.44 7.42 2.09
C PRO A 117 10.80 6.27 2.87
N THR A 118 11.56 5.69 3.80
CA THR A 118 11.09 4.66 4.72
C THR A 118 11.38 5.04 6.16
N ILE A 119 10.52 4.56 7.05
CA ILE A 119 10.72 4.63 8.51
C ILE A 119 11.17 3.28 9.07
N ASP A 120 11.34 2.26 8.21
CA ASP A 120 11.80 0.95 8.62
C ASP A 120 13.21 1.07 9.23
N GLY A 121 13.40 0.48 10.41
CA GLY A 121 14.66 0.58 11.15
C GLY A 121 14.87 1.89 11.92
N GLN A 122 13.96 2.87 11.83
CA GLN A 122 14.01 4.03 12.71
C GLN A 122 13.56 3.67 14.12
N THR A 123 14.35 4.09 15.12
CA THR A 123 14.01 3.93 16.53
C THR A 123 12.72 4.67 16.82
N HIS A 124 11.63 3.93 17.01
CA HIS A 124 10.39 4.48 17.55
C HIS A 124 10.38 4.27 19.07
N GLY A 125 9.81 5.22 19.82
CA GLY A 125 9.52 4.99 21.22
C GLY A 125 8.58 3.77 21.41
N PRO A 126 8.59 3.11 22.57
CA PRO A 126 7.74 1.95 22.83
C PRO A 126 6.26 2.33 22.62
N ARG A 127 5.61 1.70 21.63
CA ARG A 127 4.17 1.84 21.40
C ARG A 127 3.42 0.84 22.28
N SER A 128 3.36 1.12 23.58
CA SER A 128 2.48 0.41 24.51
C SER A 128 1.23 1.24 24.79
N PHE A 129 0.07 0.58 24.89
CA PHE A 129 -1.17 1.21 25.33
C PHE A 129 -1.00 1.87 26.71
N ALA A 130 -0.16 1.28 27.57
CA ALA A 130 0.21 1.86 28.86
C ALA A 130 0.98 3.18 28.71
N THR A 131 1.90 3.26 27.72
CA THR A 131 2.64 4.50 27.42
C THR A 131 1.72 5.60 26.89
N ALA A 132 0.73 5.25 26.08
CA ALA A 132 -0.29 6.19 25.61
C ALA A 132 -1.18 6.70 26.76
N ALA A 133 -1.62 5.81 27.65
CA ALA A 133 -2.40 6.19 28.84
C ALA A 133 -1.59 7.04 29.82
N MET A 134 -0.31 6.72 30.04
CA MET A 134 0.59 7.53 30.89
C MET A 134 0.80 8.94 30.34
N ARG A 135 0.98 9.11 29.02
CA ARG A 135 1.07 10.43 28.39
C ARG A 135 -0.22 11.26 28.51
N LEU A 136 -1.38 10.59 28.54
CA LEU A 136 -2.66 11.27 28.74
C LEU A 136 -2.85 11.74 30.18
N ALA A 137 -2.38 10.94 31.14
CA ALA A 137 -2.48 11.26 32.56
C ALA A 137 -1.47 12.35 32.99
N ASP A 138 -0.27 12.35 32.41
CA ASP A 138 0.77 13.33 32.71
C ASP A 138 1.67 13.56 31.48
N PRO A 139 1.42 14.60 30.67
CA PRO A 139 2.09 14.81 29.40
C PRO A 139 3.56 15.24 29.52
N ASP A 140 3.96 15.82 30.65
CA ASP A 140 5.30 16.38 30.85
C ASP A 140 6.28 15.39 31.51
N ARG A 141 5.80 14.21 31.91
CA ARG A 141 6.63 13.22 32.58
C ARG A 141 7.49 12.43 31.57
N PRO A 142 8.84 12.48 31.68
CA PRO A 142 9.71 11.73 30.77
C PRO A 142 9.57 10.22 31.00
N ILE A 143 9.32 9.47 29.92
CA ILE A 143 9.25 8.01 29.93
C ILE A 143 10.68 7.46 30.09
N ARG A 144 11.06 7.08 31.32
CA ARG A 144 12.31 6.37 31.59
C ARG A 144 12.16 4.90 31.15
N GLY A 145 13.15 4.40 30.42
CA GLY A 145 13.14 3.06 29.83
C GLY A 145 13.04 1.92 30.85
N ASP A 146 12.48 0.80 30.37
CA ASP A 146 12.06 -0.51 30.91
C ASP A 146 12.74 -1.15 32.16
N ALA A 147 13.69 -0.50 32.83
CA ALA A 147 14.43 -1.07 33.95
C ALA A 147 13.57 -1.33 35.20
N GLU A 148 12.58 -0.48 35.51
CA GLU A 148 11.77 -0.63 36.74
C GLU A 148 10.61 -1.65 36.61
N MET A 149 10.07 -1.88 35.42
CA MET A 149 8.91 -2.78 35.26
C MET A 149 9.25 -4.23 35.60
N ARG A 150 10.49 -4.66 35.28
CA ARG A 150 11.01 -5.98 35.66
C ARG A 150 11.24 -6.10 37.17
N GLU A 151 11.68 -5.03 37.83
CA GLU A 151 11.84 -5.02 39.29
C GLU A 151 10.49 -5.09 40.02
N ILE A 152 9.48 -4.34 39.55
CA ILE A 152 8.14 -4.35 40.16
C ILE A 152 7.46 -5.72 39.98
N LEU A 153 7.61 -6.36 38.81
CA LEU A 153 7.09 -7.70 38.55
C LEU A 153 7.80 -8.78 39.38
N ASN A 154 9.12 -8.65 39.59
CA ASN A 154 9.89 -9.58 40.42
C ASN A 154 9.64 -9.39 41.92
N ALA A 155 9.38 -8.17 42.38
CA ALA A 155 9.02 -7.89 43.78
C ALA A 155 7.68 -8.55 44.17
N LYS A 156 6.71 -8.60 43.24
CA LYS A 156 5.42 -9.28 43.47
C LYS A 156 5.53 -10.81 43.56
N ARG A 157 6.55 -11.42 42.96
CA ARG A 157 6.78 -12.89 43.04
C ARG A 157 7.44 -13.35 44.34
N ARG A 158 8.00 -12.44 45.14
CA ARG A 158 8.62 -12.77 46.45
C ARG A 158 7.66 -12.70 47.64
N ILE A 159 6.43 -12.23 47.41
CA ILE A 159 5.41 -12.03 48.48
C ILE A 159 4.21 -13.00 48.27
N ALA A 160 4.33 -13.98 47.37
CA ALA A 160 3.33 -15.03 47.15
C ALA A 160 3.85 -16.37 47.63
#